data_AF-A0A840PZH2-F1
#
_entry.id   AF-A0A840PZH2-F1
#
_cell.length_a   1.000
_cell.length_b   1.000
_cell.length_c   1.000
_cell.angle_alpha   90.00
_cell.angle_beta   90.00
_cell.angle_gamma   90.00
#
_symmetry.space_group_name_H-M   'P 1'
#
loop_
_entity.id
_entity.type
_entity.pdbx_description
1 polymer ?
#
loop_
_entity_poly.entity_id
_entity_poly.type
_entity_poly.pdbx_seq_one_letter_code
_entity_poly.pdbx_strand_id
1 'polypeptide(L)'
;MLFSSFTSFKKQQELQVSDVFSQLKNIVTAILKREVPSNSSNSQLIFNTNLKIQQYFHAAQYHRKQIDLTTSLGVFHKEAYESTIKKYNQLKLLMDSFIILNIEEEREKINHRMRLVDDKIEKLYLELKNVKHILIPELEEKFWQAFKEDLMPILAELR
;
A
#
# COMPACT_ATOMS: atom_id res chain seq x y z
N MET A 1 -20.76 -52.13 -2.13
CA MET A 1 -20.46 -51.39 -0.88
C MET A 1 -19.27 -50.50 -1.15
N LEU A 2 -19.53 -49.23 -1.47
CA LEU A 2 -18.50 -48.24 -1.83
C LEU A 2 -18.55 -47.13 -0.77
N PHE A 3 -17.74 -47.30 0.29
CA PHE A 3 -17.55 -46.26 1.31
C PHE A 3 -16.07 -46.17 1.64
N SER A 4 -15.32 -45.41 0.83
CA SER A 4 -13.96 -44.99 1.16
C SER A 4 -13.56 -43.71 0.39
N SER A 5 -14.44 -42.71 0.37
CA SER A 5 -14.15 -41.41 -0.26
C SER A 5 -14.61 -40.20 0.56
N PHE A 6 -14.80 -40.35 1.88
CA PHE A 6 -15.26 -39.26 2.74
C PHE A 6 -14.22 -38.70 3.74
N THR A 7 -12.94 -39.04 3.61
CA THR A 7 -11.90 -38.55 4.52
C THR A 7 -10.88 -37.58 3.91
N SER A 8 -11.10 -37.09 2.69
CA SER A 8 -10.23 -36.08 2.07
C SER A 8 -10.74 -34.63 2.18
N PHE A 9 -12.00 -34.42 2.60
CA PHE A 9 -12.60 -33.07 2.65
C PHE A 9 -12.39 -32.34 3.99
N LYS A 10 -11.73 -32.95 4.97
CA LYS A 10 -11.51 -32.37 6.30
C LYS A 10 -10.26 -31.50 6.44
N LYS A 11 -9.52 -31.24 5.35
CA LYS A 11 -8.32 -30.37 5.36
C LYS A 11 -8.48 -29.01 4.68
N GLN A 12 -9.69 -28.67 4.20
CA GLN A 12 -9.98 -27.38 3.54
C GLN A 12 -10.68 -26.36 4.46
N GLN A 13 -10.79 -26.66 5.75
CA GLN A 13 -11.25 -25.72 6.78
C GLN A 13 -10.18 -25.57 7.86
N GLU A 14 -8.95 -25.28 7.46
CA GLU A 14 -8.11 -24.47 8.33
C GLU A 14 -8.74 -23.08 8.31
N LEU A 15 -9.28 -22.66 9.45
CA LEU A 15 -9.63 -21.27 9.71
C LEU A 15 -8.51 -20.40 9.14
N GLN A 16 -8.81 -19.61 8.11
CA GLN A 16 -7.86 -18.71 7.46
C GLN A 16 -7.41 -17.65 8.45
N VAL A 17 -6.43 -17.97 9.29
CA VAL A 17 -5.54 -16.97 9.83
C VAL A 17 -4.80 -16.46 8.61
N SER A 18 -5.25 -15.34 8.05
CA SER A 18 -4.55 -14.72 6.93
C SER A 18 -3.14 -14.42 7.44
N ASP A 19 -2.15 -15.08 6.87
CA ASP A 19 -0.77 -14.87 7.22
C ASP A 19 -0.33 -13.43 6.87
N VAL A 20 0.74 -12.97 7.52
CA VAL A 20 1.22 -11.57 7.44
C VAL A 20 1.42 -11.11 5.99
N PHE A 21 1.93 -11.99 5.14
CA PHE A 21 2.05 -11.78 3.71
C PHE A 21 0.71 -11.47 3.04
N SER A 22 -0.32 -12.29 3.30
CA SER A 22 -1.66 -12.10 2.73
C SER A 22 -2.32 -10.82 3.24
N GLN A 23 -2.12 -10.48 4.52
CA GLN A 23 -2.60 -9.23 5.11
C GLN A 23 -1.96 -8.02 4.44
N LEU A 24 -0.62 -8.00 4.33
CA LEU A 24 0.12 -6.93 3.65
C LEU A 24 -0.29 -6.81 2.19
N LYS A 25 -0.39 -7.92 1.46
CA LYS A 25 -0.82 -7.93 0.06
C LYS A 25 -2.17 -7.25 -0.11
N ASN A 26 -3.12 -7.56 0.77
CA ASN A 26 -4.45 -6.95 0.76
C ASN A 26 -4.39 -5.45 1.07
N ILE A 27 -3.62 -5.06 2.10
CA ILE A 27 -3.44 -3.66 2.49
C ILE A 27 -2.86 -2.84 1.33
N VAL A 28 -1.72 -3.28 0.78
CA VAL A 28 -1.04 -2.58 -0.31
C VAL A 28 -1.94 -2.51 -1.54
N THR A 29 -2.63 -3.60 -1.89
CA THR A 29 -3.55 -3.60 -3.04
C THR A 29 -4.71 -2.62 -2.85
N ALA A 30 -5.30 -2.55 -1.65
CA ALA A 30 -6.40 -1.64 -1.36
C ALA A 30 -5.96 -0.17 -1.48
N ILE A 31 -4.80 0.18 -0.92
CA ILE A 31 -4.27 1.54 -1.00
C ILE A 31 -3.89 1.90 -2.42
N LEU A 32 -3.22 0.99 -3.15
CA LEU A 32 -2.78 1.26 -4.51
C LEU A 32 -3.97 1.49 -5.45
N LYS A 33 -5.05 0.70 -5.32
CA LYS A 33 -6.30 0.91 -6.08
C LYS A 33 -7.01 2.21 -5.71
N ARG A 34 -6.89 2.65 -4.46
CA ARG A 34 -7.46 3.93 -4.01
C ARG A 34 -6.68 5.12 -4.56
N GLU A 35 -5.35 5.04 -4.60
CA GLU A 35 -4.53 6.10 -5.17
C GLU A 35 -4.58 6.12 -6.70
N VAL A 36 -4.68 4.95 -7.33
CA VAL A 36 -4.69 4.78 -8.78
C VAL A 36 -5.91 3.94 -9.15
N PRO A 37 -7.07 4.56 -9.40
CA PRO A 37 -8.25 3.83 -9.83
C PRO A 37 -7.94 3.11 -11.16
N SER A 38 -8.04 1.78 -11.12
CA SER A 38 -7.83 0.90 -12.27
C SER A 38 -8.84 -0.23 -12.22
N ASN A 39 -9.51 -0.47 -13.35
CA ASN A 39 -10.74 -1.26 -13.37
C ASN A 39 -10.57 -2.76 -13.55
N SER A 40 -9.39 -3.32 -13.89
CA SER A 40 -9.41 -4.77 -14.15
C SER A 40 -8.11 -5.59 -14.11
N SER A 41 -6.90 -5.05 -14.28
CA SER A 41 -5.69 -5.91 -14.21
C SER A 41 -4.53 -5.34 -13.41
N ASN A 42 -3.76 -6.25 -12.79
CA ASN A 42 -2.52 -5.90 -12.07
C ASN A 42 -1.54 -5.17 -13.01
N SER A 43 -1.44 -5.59 -14.27
CA SER A 43 -0.58 -4.94 -15.27
C SER A 43 -1.01 -3.50 -15.56
N GLN A 44 -2.32 -3.25 -15.70
CA GLN A 44 -2.84 -1.88 -15.86
C GLN A 44 -2.64 -1.05 -14.60
N LEU A 45 -2.81 -1.65 -13.41
CA LEU A 45 -2.54 -0.98 -12.14
C LEU A 45 -1.07 -0.54 -12.04
N ILE A 46 -0.12 -1.43 -12.37
CA ILE A 46 1.31 -1.12 -12.39
C ILE A 46 1.61 -0.03 -13.43
N PHE A 47 1.04 -0.13 -14.63
CA PHE A 47 1.24 0.87 -15.69
C PHE A 47 0.75 2.26 -15.25
N ASN A 48 -0.49 2.37 -14.77
CA ASN A 48 -1.07 3.63 -14.32
C ASN A 48 -0.31 4.20 -13.11
N THR A 49 0.16 3.32 -12.22
CA THR A 49 1.02 3.71 -11.09
C THR A 49 2.32 4.31 -11.58
N ASN A 50 3.00 3.68 -12.54
CA ASN A 50 4.22 4.21 -13.14
C ASN A 50 4.01 5.57 -13.80
N LEU A 51 2.92 5.76 -14.54
CA LEU A 51 2.57 7.06 -15.11
C LEU A 51 2.40 8.12 -14.02
N LYS A 52 1.71 7.80 -12.92
CA LYS A 52 1.51 8.73 -11.81
C LYS A 52 2.82 9.05 -11.08
N ILE A 53 3.72 8.08 -10.93
CA ILE A 53 5.07 8.29 -10.40
C ILE A 53 5.84 9.27 -11.30
N GLN A 54 5.78 9.11 -12.62
CA GLN A 54 6.42 10.04 -13.56
C GLN A 54 5.81 11.44 -13.48
N GLN A 55 4.48 11.57 -13.35
CA GLN A 55 3.82 12.86 -13.14
C GLN A 55 4.32 13.56 -11.87
N TYR A 56 4.41 12.85 -10.74
CA TYR A 56 4.96 13.43 -9.52
C TYR A 56 6.42 13.84 -9.69
N PHE A 57 7.23 13.04 -10.38
CA PHE A 57 8.62 13.38 -10.64
C PHE A 57 8.76 14.67 -11.46
N HIS A 58 8.00 14.80 -12.54
CA HIS A 58 8.00 16.01 -13.37
C HIS A 58 7.47 17.24 -12.62
N ALA A 59 6.39 17.07 -11.85
CA ALA A 59 5.86 18.14 -11.00
C ALA A 59 6.89 18.60 -9.95
N ALA A 60 7.58 17.67 -9.29
CA ALA A 60 8.64 17.99 -8.34
C ALA A 60 9.79 18.77 -9.02
N GLN A 61 10.22 18.35 -10.22
CA GLN A 61 11.23 19.08 -10.97
C GLN A 61 10.79 20.49 -11.35
N TYR A 62 9.53 20.67 -11.73
CA TYR A 62 8.95 21.98 -12.02
C TYR A 62 8.99 22.88 -10.77
N HIS A 63 8.42 22.43 -9.66
CA HIS A 63 8.39 23.21 -8.42
C HIS A 63 9.79 23.55 -7.91
N ARG A 64 10.73 22.61 -7.97
CA ARG A 64 12.13 22.84 -7.55
C ARG A 64 12.79 24.01 -8.29
N LYS A 65 12.50 24.19 -9.59
CA LYS A 65 13.06 25.28 -10.39
C LYS A 65 12.46 26.65 -10.04
N GLN A 66 11.29 26.68 -9.42
CA GLN A 66 10.53 27.89 -9.08
C GLN A 66 10.65 28.26 -7.60
N ILE A 67 11.50 27.56 -6.83
CA ILE A 67 11.73 27.87 -5.42
C ILE A 67 12.43 29.22 -5.31
N ASP A 68 11.81 30.11 -4.55
CA ASP A 68 12.37 31.41 -4.19
C ASP A 68 11.89 31.76 -2.77
N LEU A 69 12.82 31.93 -1.83
CA LEU A 69 12.50 32.21 -0.44
C LEU A 69 12.13 33.69 -0.20
N THR A 70 12.27 34.55 -1.21
CA THR A 70 11.98 35.98 -1.11
C THR A 70 10.53 36.32 -1.41
N THR A 71 9.78 35.41 -2.05
CA THR A 71 8.37 35.61 -2.41
C THR A 71 7.51 34.51 -1.81
N SER A 72 6.28 34.85 -1.43
CA SER A 72 5.31 33.86 -0.93
C SER A 72 5.01 32.78 -1.96
N LEU A 73 5.08 33.11 -3.26
CA LEU A 73 4.92 32.14 -4.35
C LEU A 73 6.08 31.14 -4.40
N GLY A 74 7.32 31.60 -4.23
CA GLY A 74 8.46 30.70 -4.20
C GLY A 74 8.50 29.81 -2.94
N VAL A 75 7.98 30.29 -1.80
CA VAL A 75 7.73 29.45 -0.61
C VAL A 75 6.68 28.38 -0.90
N PHE A 76 5.58 28.74 -1.59
CA PHE A 76 4.61 27.76 -2.06
C PHE A 76 5.26 26.69 -2.95
N HIS A 77 6.13 27.07 -3.88
CA HIS A 77 6.83 26.09 -4.72
C HIS A 77 7.75 25.17 -3.90
N LYS A 78 8.35 25.65 -2.80
CA LYS A 78 9.12 24.81 -1.88
C LYS A 78 8.24 23.78 -1.19
N GLU A 79 7.13 24.20 -0.58
CA GLU A 79 6.19 23.29 0.10
C GLU A 79 5.58 22.28 -0.88
N ALA A 80 5.21 22.74 -2.07
CA ALA A 80 4.69 21.88 -3.13
C ALA A 80 5.73 20.87 -3.60
N TYR A 81 7.01 21.26 -3.73
CA TYR A 81 8.11 20.35 -4.04
C TYR A 81 8.26 19.26 -2.98
N GLU A 82 8.33 19.62 -1.70
CA GLU A 82 8.50 18.70 -0.58
C GLU A 82 7.32 17.70 -0.50
N SER A 83 6.09 18.21 -0.60
CA SER A 83 4.88 17.39 -0.63
C SER A 83 4.85 16.43 -1.82
N THR A 84 5.24 16.91 -3.01
CA THR A 84 5.27 16.09 -4.23
C THR A 84 6.32 15.00 -4.15
N ILE A 85 7.51 15.28 -3.62
CA ILE A 85 8.56 14.28 -3.41
C ILE A 85 8.13 13.24 -2.37
N LYS A 86 7.47 13.65 -1.28
CA LYS A 86 6.92 12.70 -0.30
C LYS A 86 5.93 11.74 -0.98
N LYS A 87 4.98 12.27 -1.76
CA LYS A 87 4.01 11.45 -2.52
C LYS A 87 4.68 10.53 -3.54
N TYR A 88 5.69 11.03 -4.26
CA TYR A 88 6.50 10.23 -5.19
C TYR A 88 7.14 9.03 -4.50
N ASN A 89 7.84 9.26 -3.37
CA ASN A 89 8.54 8.21 -2.64
C ASN A 89 7.57 7.18 -2.06
N GLN A 90 6.45 7.63 -1.49
CA GLN A 90 5.41 6.75 -0.96
C GLN A 90 4.80 5.85 -2.05
N LEU A 91 4.42 6.43 -3.19
CA LEU A 91 3.83 5.67 -4.29
C LEU A 91 4.83 4.67 -4.90
N LYS A 92 6.10 5.06 -5.01
CA LYS A 92 7.16 4.17 -5.46
C LYS A 92 7.35 2.98 -4.51
N LEU A 93 7.38 3.24 -3.20
CA LEU A 93 7.50 2.17 -2.19
C LEU A 93 6.29 1.23 -2.22
N LEU A 94 5.07 1.77 -2.37
CA LEU A 94 3.85 0.98 -2.52
C LEU A 94 3.89 0.10 -3.77
N MET A 95 4.35 0.64 -4.90
CA MET A 95 4.48 -0.11 -6.13
C MET A 95 5.50 -1.25 -6.01
N ASP A 96 6.68 -0.97 -5.47
CA ASP A 96 7.73 -1.98 -5.28
C ASP A 96 7.24 -3.09 -4.33
N SER A 97 6.59 -2.71 -3.23
CA SER A 97 5.99 -3.64 -2.27
C SER A 97 4.88 -4.46 -2.93
N PHE A 98 4.04 -3.85 -3.77
CA PHE A 98 3.00 -4.55 -4.51
C PHE A 98 3.59 -5.61 -5.46
N ILE A 99 4.69 -5.30 -6.13
CA ILE A 99 5.37 -6.26 -7.01
C ILE A 99 5.88 -7.44 -6.19
N ILE A 100 6.61 -7.18 -5.10
CA ILE A 100 7.15 -8.22 -4.21
C ILE A 100 6.05 -9.10 -3.62
N LEU A 101 4.96 -8.50 -3.12
CA LEU A 101 3.82 -9.21 -2.52
C LEU A 101 2.96 -9.97 -3.56
N ASN A 102 3.24 -9.82 -4.85
CA ASN A 102 2.67 -10.66 -5.90
C ASN A 102 3.58 -11.84 -6.31
N ILE A 103 4.80 -11.92 -5.77
CA ILE A 103 5.71 -13.06 -5.94
C ILE A 103 5.48 -14.03 -4.78
N GLU A 104 4.78 -15.13 -5.05
CA GLU A 104 4.41 -16.10 -4.01
C GLU A 104 5.63 -16.80 -3.38
N GLU A 105 6.74 -16.90 -4.13
CA GLU A 105 8.00 -17.49 -3.65
C GLU A 105 8.63 -16.71 -2.49
N GLU A 106 8.35 -15.41 -2.36
CA GLU A 106 8.86 -14.56 -1.27
C GLU A 106 8.03 -14.69 0.02
N ARG A 107 6.91 -15.42 0.00
CA ARG A 107 5.94 -15.48 1.09
C ARG A 107 6.53 -15.93 2.43
N GLU A 108 7.28 -17.03 2.45
CA GLU A 108 7.89 -17.54 3.69
C GLU A 108 8.92 -16.57 4.26
N LYS A 109 9.74 -15.99 3.39
CA LYS A 109 10.77 -15.01 3.76
C LYS A 109 10.16 -13.74 4.34
N ILE A 110 9.08 -13.23 3.73
CA ILE A 110 8.36 -12.06 4.22
C ILE A 110 7.67 -12.36 5.55
N ASN A 111 6.98 -13.50 5.66
CA ASN A 111 6.36 -13.91 6.92
C ASN A 111 7.39 -14.02 8.05
N HIS A 112 8.59 -14.55 7.77
CA HIS A 112 9.67 -14.63 8.75
C HIS A 112 10.19 -13.23 9.14
N ARG A 113 10.48 -12.38 8.14
CA ARG A 113 11.03 -11.03 8.36
C ARG A 113 10.07 -10.14 9.15
N MET A 114 8.77 -10.29 8.92
CA MET A 114 7.74 -9.46 9.52
C MET A 114 7.22 -9.96 10.88
N ARG A 115 7.81 -11.01 11.45
CA ARG A 115 7.42 -11.55 12.77
C ARG A 115 7.50 -10.54 13.92
N LEU A 116 8.32 -9.50 13.80
CA LEU A 116 8.47 -8.50 14.86
C LEU A 116 7.43 -7.38 14.77
N VAL A 117 6.69 -7.32 13.66
CA VAL A 117 5.71 -6.27 13.37
C VAL A 117 4.35 -6.86 12.94
N ASP A 118 4.15 -8.15 13.12
CA ASP A 118 2.93 -8.88 12.78
C ASP A 118 1.71 -8.32 13.51
N ASP A 119 1.83 -8.02 14.81
CA ASP A 119 0.79 -7.35 15.60
C ASP A 119 0.36 -6.00 15.01
N LYS A 120 1.31 -5.24 14.46
CA LYS A 120 1.01 -3.94 13.82
C LYS A 120 0.31 -4.14 12.49
N ILE A 121 0.75 -5.12 11.70
CA ILE A 121 0.16 -5.44 10.41
C ILE A 121 -1.26 -5.94 10.59
N GLU A 122 -1.51 -6.80 11.57
CA GLU A 122 -2.84 -7.30 11.89
C GLU A 122 -3.77 -6.16 12.29
N LYS A 123 -3.33 -5.25 13.16
CA LYS A 123 -4.12 -4.06 13.53
C LYS A 123 -4.49 -3.22 12.31
N LEU A 124 -3.52 -2.90 11.46
CA LEU A 124 -3.79 -2.15 10.22
C LEU A 124 -4.74 -2.90 9.29
N TYR A 125 -4.62 -4.22 9.20
CA TYR A 125 -5.50 -5.05 8.39
C TYR A 125 -6.95 -5.04 8.91
N LEU A 126 -7.13 -5.12 10.23
CA LEU A 126 -8.44 -5.04 10.87
C LEU A 126 -9.07 -3.65 10.70
N GLU A 127 -8.29 -2.58 10.90
CA GLU A 127 -8.74 -1.20 10.65
C GLU A 127 -9.21 -1.03 9.20
N LEU A 128 -8.43 -1.50 8.23
CA LEU A 128 -8.79 -1.44 6.81
C LEU A 128 -10.11 -2.16 6.51
N LYS A 129 -10.39 -3.29 7.16
CA LYS A 129 -11.66 -4.02 7.00
C LYS A 129 -12.85 -3.24 7.58
N ASN A 130 -12.67 -2.56 8.71
CA ASN A 130 -13.74 -1.89 9.45
C ASN A 130 -14.04 -0.46 8.93
N VAL A 131 -13.07 0.18 8.27
CA VAL A 131 -13.13 1.54 7.71
C VAL A 131 -14.41 1.87 6.95
N LYS A 132 -14.92 0.94 6.14
CA LYS A 132 -16.08 1.18 5.26
C LYS A 132 -17.37 1.49 6.01
N HIS A 133 -17.44 1.17 7.30
CA HIS A 133 -18.66 1.32 8.10
C HIS A 133 -18.64 2.55 9.03
N ILE A 134 -17.50 3.24 9.16
CA ILE A 134 -17.27 4.20 10.26
C ILE A 134 -16.88 5.60 9.75
N LEU A 135 -16.25 5.71 8.58
CA LEU A 135 -15.68 6.98 8.14
C LEU A 135 -16.67 7.90 7.43
N ILE A 136 -16.83 9.09 7.99
CA ILE A 136 -17.45 10.24 7.32
C ILE A 136 -16.47 10.85 6.29
N PRO A 137 -16.97 11.41 5.17
CA PRO A 137 -16.13 11.92 4.08
C PRO A 137 -15.05 12.92 4.52
N GLU A 138 -15.34 13.76 5.51
CA GLU A 138 -14.44 14.81 5.98
C GLU A 138 -13.22 14.27 6.73
N LEU A 139 -13.34 13.08 7.32
CA LEU A 139 -12.24 12.41 8.03
C LEU A 139 -11.49 11.42 7.14
N GLU A 140 -12.03 11.13 5.95
CA GLU A 140 -11.47 10.13 5.05
C GLU A 140 -10.00 10.46 4.72
N GLU A 141 -9.72 11.66 4.22
CA GLU A 141 -8.35 12.03 3.84
C GLU A 141 -7.37 11.93 5.02
N LYS A 142 -7.76 12.40 6.20
CA LYS A 142 -6.94 12.33 7.42
C LYS A 142 -6.67 10.90 7.87
N PHE A 143 -7.69 10.05 7.86
CA PHE A 143 -7.55 8.64 8.20
C PHE A 143 -6.51 7.97 7.30
N TRP A 144 -6.63 8.15 5.98
CA TRP A 144 -5.73 7.49 5.05
C TRP A 144 -4.32 8.08 5.05
N GLN A 145 -4.18 9.34 5.43
CA GLN A 145 -2.87 9.90 5.70
C GLN A 145 -2.21 9.20 6.90
N ALA A 146 -2.91 9.09 8.03
CA ALA A 146 -2.41 8.40 9.22
C ALA A 146 -2.11 6.92 8.94
N PHE A 147 -3.03 6.23 8.27
CA PHE A 147 -2.87 4.83 7.87
C PHE A 147 -1.61 4.62 7.03
N LYS A 148 -1.35 5.53 6.07
CA LYS A 148 -0.12 5.47 5.27
C LYS A 148 1.12 5.75 6.10
N GLU A 149 1.07 6.69 7.03
CA GLU A 149 2.21 7.01 7.90
C GLU A 149 2.64 5.81 8.76
N ASP A 150 1.69 4.99 9.23
CA ASP A 150 1.98 3.73 9.93
C ASP A 150 2.44 2.61 9.00
N LEU A 151 1.92 2.57 7.76
CA LEU A 151 2.27 1.53 6.79
C LEU A 151 3.66 1.72 6.17
N MET A 152 4.07 2.95 5.86
CA MET A 152 5.31 3.20 5.12
C MET A 152 6.56 2.60 5.80
N PRO A 153 6.75 2.70 7.13
CA PRO A 153 7.86 2.06 7.82
C PRO A 153 7.87 0.53 7.64
N ILE A 154 6.70 -0.11 7.72
CA ILE A 154 6.55 -1.57 7.55
C ILE A 154 6.94 -1.97 6.12
N LEU A 155 6.51 -1.19 5.12
CA LEU A 155 6.88 -1.46 3.73
C LEU A 155 8.37 -1.20 3.45
N ALA A 156 8.98 -0.25 4.14
CA ALA A 156 10.42 -0.01 4.03
C ALA A 156 11.23 -1.24 4.51
N GLU A 157 10.71 -1.99 5.47
CA GLU A 157 11.26 -3.27 5.93
C GLU A 157 11.03 -4.42 4.92
N LEU A 158 10.35 -4.24 3.78
CA LEU A 158 10.27 -5.28 2.74
C LEU A 158 11.47 -5.28 1.80
N ARG A 159 12.15 -4.15 1.62
CA ARG A 159 13.34 -4.00 0.79
C ARG A 159 14.57 -4.61 1.44
#